data_AF-A0A1X7J697-F1
#
_entry.id   AF-A0A1X7J697-F1
#
_cell.length_a   1.000
_cell.length_b   1.000
_cell.length_c   1.000
_cell.angle_alpha   90.00
_cell.angle_beta   90.00
_cell.angle_gamma   90.00
#
_symmetry.space_group_name_H-M   'P 1'
#
loop_
_entity.id
_entity.type
_entity.pdbx_description
1 polymer ?
#
loop_
_entity_poly.entity_id
_entity_poly.type
_entity_poly.pdbx_seq_one_letter_code
_entity_poly.pdbx_strand_id
1 'polypeptide(L)'
;MNGVVYYYFRLLIMKHERQAKLNKVKGQIGYAMMWFFLAGLIETLMYLGKIEMFIYHIVALALSAVGCFKVFKGFENYKHYKNEGK
;
A
#
# COMPACT_ATOMS: atom_id res chain seq x y z
N MET A 1 34.24 -19.64 18.24
CA MET A 1 33.84 -18.22 18.10
C MET A 1 33.26 -17.88 16.72
N ASN A 2 33.85 -18.32 15.60
CA ASN A 2 33.37 -17.95 14.25
C ASN A 2 31.92 -18.39 13.91
N GLY A 3 31.46 -19.54 14.41
CA GLY A 3 30.10 -20.03 14.13
C GLY A 3 28.97 -19.20 14.77
N VAL A 4 29.22 -18.62 15.95
CA VAL A 4 28.23 -17.78 16.66
C VAL A 4 28.07 -16.44 15.95
N VAL A 5 29.18 -15.83 15.52
CA VAL A 5 29.18 -14.58 14.75
C VAL A 5 28.43 -14.76 13.43
N TYR A 6 28.68 -15.86 12.71
CA TYR A 6 27.98 -16.17 11.46
C TYR A 6 26.47 -16.34 11.67
N TYR A 7 26.06 -16.99 12.76
CA TYR A 7 24.65 -17.16 13.11
C TYR A 7 23.93 -15.82 13.34
N TYR A 8 24.54 -14.92 14.12
CA TYR A 8 23.99 -13.58 14.34
C TYR A 8 23.92 -12.75 13.06
N PHE A 9 24.95 -12.84 12.21
CA PHE A 9 24.97 -12.13 10.94
C PHE A 9 23.83 -12.59 10.01
N ARG A 10 23.59 -13.91 9.94
CA ARG A 10 22.48 -14.49 9.18
C ARG A 10 21.12 -14.03 9.70
N LEU A 11 20.92 -14.00 11.02
CA LEU A 11 19.69 -13.48 11.64
C LEU A 11 19.45 -12.01 11.28
N LEU A 12 20.50 -11.20 11.24
CA LEU A 12 20.43 -9.78 10.93
C LEU A 12 19.98 -9.55 9.47
N ILE A 13 20.53 -10.34 8.54
CA ILE A 13 20.13 -10.33 7.12
C ILE A 13 18.65 -10.70 6.97
N MET A 14 18.21 -11.80 7.58
CA MET A 14 16.80 -12.24 7.51
C MET A 14 15.84 -11.17 8.07
N LYS A 15 16.25 -10.47 9.14
CA LYS A 15 15.45 -9.36 9.70
C LYS A 15 15.35 -8.18 8.74
N HIS A 16 16.45 -7.79 8.08
CA HIS A 16 16.46 -6.71 7.09
C HIS A 16 15.61 -7.04 5.86
N GLU A 17 15.70 -8.26 5.33
CA GLU A 17 14.88 -8.69 4.20
C GLU A 17 13.38 -8.65 4.54
N ARG A 18 13.01 -9.10 5.73
CA ARG A 18 11.62 -9.03 6.20
C ARG A 18 11.13 -7.58 6.32
N GLN A 19 11.95 -6.69 6.86
CA GLN A 19 11.62 -5.25 6.94
C GLN A 19 11.47 -4.63 5.54
N ALA A 20 12.34 -4.97 4.60
CA ALA A 20 12.24 -4.50 3.22
C ALA A 20 10.93 -4.94 2.55
N LYS A 21 10.53 -6.20 2.74
CA LYS A 21 9.24 -6.74 2.25
C LYS A 21 8.05 -5.99 2.87
N LEU A 22 8.06 -5.73 4.18
CA LEU A 22 7.02 -4.96 4.87
C LEU A 22 6.96 -3.49 4.42
N ASN A 23 8.10 -2.88 4.14
CA ASN A 23 8.14 -1.51 3.61
C ASN A 23 7.52 -1.42 2.20
N LYS A 24 7.71 -2.43 1.35
CA LYS A 24 7.01 -2.50 0.05
C LYS A 24 5.49 -2.53 0.22
N VAL A 25 4.99 -3.27 1.21
CA VAL A 25 3.55 -3.30 1.54
C VAL A 25 3.07 -1.92 1.99
N LYS A 26 3.80 -1.26 2.90
CA LYS A 26 3.46 0.11 3.32
C LYS A 26 3.41 1.08 2.14
N GLY A 27 4.35 0.94 1.19
CA GLY A 27 4.33 1.69 -0.07
C GLY A 27 3.08 1.45 -0.91
N GLN A 28 2.59 0.21 -0.99
CA GLN A 28 1.33 -0.12 -1.70
C GLN A 28 0.11 0.51 -1.02
N ILE A 29 0.06 0.48 0.32
CA ILE A 29 -1.03 1.11 1.09
C ILE A 29 -0.98 2.63 0.94
N GLY A 30 0.22 3.24 1.02
CA GLY A 30 0.40 4.68 0.78
C GLY A 30 -0.03 5.10 -0.63
N TYR A 31 0.29 4.29 -1.64
CA TYR A 31 -0.17 4.52 -3.01
C TYR A 31 -1.70 4.42 -3.13
N ALA A 32 -2.34 3.50 -2.40
CA ALA A 32 -3.79 3.44 -2.36
C ALA A 32 -4.42 4.67 -1.70
N MET A 33 -3.86 5.14 -0.58
CA MET A 33 -4.31 6.38 0.08
C MET A 33 -4.23 7.59 -0.85
N MET A 34 -3.17 7.69 -1.67
CA MET A 34 -3.04 8.75 -2.68
C MET A 34 -4.21 8.74 -3.67
N TRP A 35 -4.64 7.56 -4.14
CA TRP A 35 -5.77 7.45 -5.07
C TRP A 35 -7.11 7.82 -4.42
N PHE A 36 -7.36 7.40 -3.19
CA PHE A 36 -8.56 7.79 -2.45
C PHE A 36 -8.58 9.30 -2.19
N PHE A 37 -7.44 9.88 -1.83
CA PHE A 37 -7.31 11.32 -1.66
C PHE A 37 -7.64 12.06 -2.96
N LEU A 38 -7.10 11.61 -4.10
CA LEU A 38 -7.37 12.23 -5.39
C LEU A 38 -8.85 12.11 -5.79
N ALA A 39 -9.47 10.95 -5.55
CA ALA A 39 -10.91 10.76 -5.75
C ALA A 39 -11.74 11.72 -4.89
N GLY A 40 -11.43 11.81 -3.59
CA GLY A 40 -12.11 12.73 -2.67
C GLY A 40 -11.90 14.21 -3.01
N LEU A 41 -10.71 14.57 -3.51
CA LEU A 41 -10.42 15.93 -3.97
C LEU A 41 -11.29 16.29 -5.18
N ILE A 42 -11.44 15.39 -6.14
CA ILE A 42 -12.30 15.61 -7.32
C ILE A 42 -13.75 15.83 -6.87
N GLU A 43 -14.29 14.95 -6.04
CA GLU A 43 -15.66 15.08 -5.50
C GLU A 43 -15.86 16.39 -4.73
N THR A 44 -14.89 16.77 -3.89
CA THR A 44 -14.95 18.02 -3.12
C THR A 44 -14.93 19.25 -4.03
N LEU A 45 -14.07 19.27 -5.05
CA LEU A 45 -13.98 20.37 -6.00
C LEU A 45 -15.25 20.49 -6.85
N MET A 46 -15.86 19.38 -7.24
CA MET A 46 -17.14 19.37 -7.93
C MET A 46 -18.24 19.97 -7.05
N TYR A 47 -18.32 19.53 -5.80
CA TYR A 47 -19.31 20.01 -4.84
C TYR A 47 -19.17 21.51 -4.59
N LEU A 48 -17.95 21.99 -4.35
CA LEU A 48 -17.67 23.41 -4.12
C LEU A 48 -17.89 24.27 -5.38
N GLY A 49 -17.52 23.76 -6.55
CA GLY A 49 -17.68 24.43 -7.83
C GLY A 49 -19.11 24.38 -8.40
N LYS A 50 -20.03 23.63 -7.78
CA LYS A 50 -21.36 23.30 -8.32
C LYS A 50 -21.30 22.77 -9.76
N ILE A 51 -20.25 22.00 -10.07
CA ILE A 51 -20.03 21.43 -11.40
C ILE A 51 -20.70 20.06 -11.45
N GLU A 52 -21.90 19.99 -12.01
CA GLU A 52 -22.65 18.74 -12.17
C GLU A 52 -22.27 18.02 -13.47
N MET A 53 -21.02 17.62 -13.59
CA MET A 53 -20.57 16.79 -14.71
C MET A 53 -20.39 15.34 -14.26
N PHE A 54 -21.36 14.50 -14.60
CA PHE A 54 -21.41 13.06 -14.27
C PHE A 54 -20.13 12.29 -14.60
N ILE A 55 -19.39 12.72 -15.63
CA ILE A 55 -18.12 12.09 -16.02
C ILE A 55 -17.07 12.12 -14.90
N TYR A 56 -17.03 13.17 -14.07
CA TYR A 56 -16.04 13.29 -13.01
C TYR A 56 -16.36 12.40 -11.80
N HIS A 57 -17.64 12.10 -11.55
CA HIS A 57 -18.03 11.07 -10.57
C HIS A 57 -17.57 9.68 -11.02
N ILE A 58 -17.70 9.35 -12.32
CA ILE A 58 -17.18 8.10 -12.86
C ILE A 58 -15.65 8.04 -12.69
N VAL A 59 -14.95 9.14 -12.94
CA VAL A 59 -13.50 9.22 -12.74
C VAL A 59 -13.14 9.00 -11.26
N ALA A 60 -13.79 9.70 -10.33
CA ALA A 60 -13.55 9.53 -8.89
C ALA A 60 -13.82 8.08 -8.43
N LEU A 61 -14.86 7.44 -8.97
CA LEU A 61 -15.20 6.05 -8.69
C LEU A 61 -14.13 5.08 -9.24
N ALA A 62 -13.63 5.33 -10.45
CA ALA A 62 -12.53 4.54 -11.04
C ALA A 62 -11.24 4.68 -10.21
N LEU A 63 -10.90 5.89 -9.77
CA LEU A 63 -9.74 6.13 -8.90
C LEU A 63 -9.89 5.39 -7.56
N SER A 64 -11.08 5.42 -6.98
CA SER A 64 -11.39 4.68 -5.75
C SER A 64 -11.24 3.17 -5.95
N ALA A 65 -11.69 2.62 -7.08
CA ALA A 65 -11.51 1.22 -7.41
C ALA A 65 -10.03 0.82 -7.52
N VAL A 66 -9.19 1.67 -8.14
CA VAL A 66 -7.73 1.47 -8.18
C VAL A 66 -7.13 1.48 -6.77
N GLY A 67 -7.57 2.40 -5.91
CA GLY A 67 -7.21 2.43 -4.49
C GLY A 67 -7.54 1.11 -3.78
N CYS A 68 -8.78 0.64 -3.90
CA CYS A 68 -9.23 -0.63 -3.33
C CYS A 68 -8.38 -1.82 -3.78
N PHE A 69 -8.12 -1.95 -5.09
CA PHE A 69 -7.27 -3.02 -5.62
C PHE A 69 -5.87 -3.04 -4.99
N LYS A 70 -5.27 -1.87 -4.82
CA LYS A 70 -3.94 -1.73 -4.18
C LYS A 70 -3.97 -2.08 -2.70
N VAL A 71 -5.04 -1.73 -1.99
CA VAL A 71 -5.25 -2.14 -0.59
C VAL A 71 -5.35 -3.67 -0.47
N PHE A 72 -6.19 -4.31 -1.29
CA PHE A 72 -6.33 -5.78 -1.28
C PHE A 72 -5.01 -6.49 -1.56
N LYS A 73 -4.29 -6.06 -2.60
CA LYS A 73 -2.97 -6.59 -2.92
C LYS A 73 -1.95 -6.35 -1.80
N GLY A 74 -2.02 -5.19 -1.15
CA GLY A 74 -1.20 -4.86 0.02
C GLY A 74 -1.45 -5.80 1.19
N PHE A 75 -2.72 -6.08 1.52
CA PHE A 75 -3.10 -7.01 2.57
C PHE A 75 -2.69 -8.46 2.27
N GLU A 76 -2.84 -8.90 1.03
CA GLU A 76 -2.41 -10.23 0.60
C GLU A 76 -0.89 -10.40 0.77
N ASN A 77 -0.10 -9.43 0.27
CA ASN A 77 1.34 -9.41 0.44
C ASN A 77 1.76 -9.35 1.92
N TYR A 78 1.04 -8.56 2.74
CA TYR A 78 1.29 -8.51 4.18
C TYR A 78 1.11 -9.88 4.85
N LYS A 79 0.00 -10.56 4.54
CA LYS A 79 -0.31 -11.89 5.09
C LYS A 79 0.75 -12.92 4.67
N HIS A 80 1.20 -12.87 3.41
CA HIS A 80 2.27 -13.73 2.89
C HIS A 80 3.58 -13.52 3.68
N TYR A 81 4.06 -12.27 3.78
CA TYR A 81 5.32 -11.96 4.47
C TYR A 81 5.27 -12.14 5.99
N LYS A 82 4.08 -12.10 6.58
CA LYS A 82 3.89 -12.43 8.00
C LYS A 82 4.08 -13.94 8.24
N ASN A 83 3.62 -14.77 7.31
CA ASN A 83 3.64 -16.23 7.41
C ASN A 83 4.97 -16.87 6.96
N GLU A 84 5.77 -16.23 6.10
CA GLU A 84 7.12 -16.71 5.72
C GLU A 84 8.14 -16.72 6.88
N GLY A 85 7.82 -16.09 8.02
CA GLY A 85 8.72 -15.99 9.18
C GLY A 85 8.30 -16.83 10.39
N LYS A 86 7.43 -17.83 10.18
CA LYS A 86 7.09 -18.88 11.15
C LYS A 86 7.68 -20.20 10.68
#